data_AF-A0A6G4ASL4-F1
#
_entry.id   AF-A0A6G4ASL4-F1
#
_cell.length_a   1.000
_cell.length_b   1.000
_cell.length_c   1.000
_cell.angle_alpha   90.00
_cell.angle_beta   90.00
_cell.angle_gamma   90.00
#
_symmetry.space_group_name_H-M   'P 1'
#
loop_
_entity.id
_entity.type
_entity.pdbx_description
1 polymer ?
#
loop_
_entity_poly.entity_id
_entity_poly.type
_entity_poly.pdbx_seq_one_letter_code
_entity_poly.pdbx_strand_id
1 'polypeptide(L)'
;MSTAILTGAPVAGSSLEDDLRSLGFAVRTAADAAGVTAELAAVPAHERVALVDPRFVGHVHTLRLALTDPRFPAAAVRGALTVQAEARTALIRAVTAAAATARPAGTEDGAPTATPAQAL
;
A
#
# COMPACT_ATOMS: atom_id res chain seq x y z
N MET A 1 9.97 16.06 -6.33
CA MET A 1 9.47 15.95 -4.93
C MET A 1 9.39 14.47 -4.54
N SER A 2 9.04 14.13 -3.29
CA SER A 2 8.76 12.72 -2.91
C SER A 2 7.26 12.56 -2.69
N THR A 3 6.69 11.43 -3.08
CA THR A 3 5.25 11.14 -2.94
C THR A 3 5.02 9.95 -2.02
N ALA A 4 4.05 10.04 -1.10
CA ALA A 4 3.59 8.95 -0.27
C ALA A 4 2.14 8.58 -0.63
N ILE A 5 1.87 7.29 -0.84
CA ILE A 5 0.55 6.76 -1.16
C ILE A 5 0.10 5.93 0.05
N LEU A 6 -1.00 6.33 0.68
CA LEU A 6 -1.64 5.58 1.75
C LEU A 6 -2.47 4.45 1.16
N THR A 7 -2.18 3.22 1.55
CA THR A 7 -2.80 2.00 1.01
C THR A 7 -3.92 1.51 1.92
N GLY A 8 -5.12 2.05 1.76
CA GLY A 8 -6.32 1.64 2.50
C GLY A 8 -7.20 2.80 2.95
N ALA A 9 -8.24 2.46 3.73
CA ALA A 9 -9.15 3.45 4.28
C ALA A 9 -8.45 4.36 5.31
N PRO A 10 -8.73 5.67 5.31
CA PRO A 10 -8.23 6.58 6.33
C PRO A 10 -8.64 6.11 7.74
N VAL A 11 -7.72 6.23 8.70
CA VAL A 11 -7.99 5.91 10.11
C VAL A 11 -8.27 7.23 10.84
N ALA A 12 -9.48 7.37 11.39
CA ALA A 12 -9.87 8.58 12.10
C ALA A 12 -8.92 8.87 13.28
N GLY A 13 -8.47 10.12 13.39
CA GLY A 13 -7.55 10.56 14.45
C GLY A 13 -6.08 10.18 14.25
N SER A 14 -5.71 9.59 13.10
CA SER A 14 -4.31 9.31 12.77
C SER A 14 -3.56 10.60 12.41
N SER A 15 -2.37 10.79 13.00
CA SER A 15 -1.45 11.90 12.66
C SER A 15 -0.53 11.60 11.48
N LEU A 16 -0.66 10.42 10.88
CA LEU A 16 0.27 9.90 9.87
C LEU A 16 0.42 10.80 8.64
N GLU A 17 -0.67 11.41 8.18
CA GLU A 17 -0.64 12.32 7.02
C GLU A 17 0.20 13.57 7.28
N ASP A 18 0.05 14.15 8.48
CA ASP A 18 0.81 15.32 8.91
C ASP A 18 2.29 14.99 9.14
N ASP A 19 2.58 13.80 9.67
CA ASP A 19 3.95 13.30 9.82
C ASP A 19 4.62 13.12 8.46
N LEU A 20 3.95 12.52 7.48
CA LEU A 20 4.46 12.34 6.12
C LEU A 20 4.69 13.68 5.42
N ARG A 21 3.77 14.63 5.58
CA ARG A 21 3.93 15.98 5.02
C ARG A 21 5.11 16.73 5.67
N SER A 22 5.29 16.58 6.98
CA SER A 22 6.44 17.14 7.72
C SER A 22 7.78 16.53 7.28
N LEU A 23 7.77 15.29 6.80
CA LEU A 23 8.93 14.63 6.17
C LEU A 23 9.16 15.06 4.71
N GLY A 24 8.29 15.90 4.14
CA GLY A 24 8.41 16.43 2.78
C GLY A 24 7.77 15.56 1.70
N PHE A 25 6.84 14.67 2.07
CA PHE A 25 6.08 13.88 1.12
C PHE A 25 4.77 14.57 0.72
N ALA A 26 4.46 14.55 -0.57
CA ALA A 26 3.10 14.79 -1.05
C ALA A 26 2.26 13.53 -0.76
N VAL A 27 1.14 13.67 -0.04
CA VAL A 27 0.30 12.53 0.36
C VAL A 27 -0.83 12.33 -0.65
N ARG A 28 -0.98 11.08 -1.10
CA ARG A 28 -2.08 10.56 -1.94
C ARG A 28 -2.67 9.34 -1.25
N THR A 29 -3.91 9.00 -1.55
CA THR A 29 -4.62 7.86 -0.93
C THR A 29 -5.17 6.94 -2.01
N ALA A 30 -5.01 5.64 -1.81
CA ALA A 30 -5.58 4.61 -2.65
C ALA A 30 -6.23 3.52 -1.78
N ALA A 31 -7.49 3.18 -2.07
CA ALA A 31 -8.24 2.21 -1.27
C ALA A 31 -7.78 0.76 -1.48
N ASP A 32 -7.28 0.45 -2.68
CA ASP A 32 -6.98 -0.90 -3.14
C ASP A 32 -5.78 -0.92 -4.11
N ALA A 33 -5.34 -2.12 -4.48
CA ALA A 33 -4.16 -2.31 -5.32
C ALA A 33 -4.29 -1.72 -6.74
N ALA A 34 -5.50 -1.67 -7.31
CA ALA A 34 -5.73 -1.01 -8.60
C ALA A 34 -5.63 0.51 -8.44
N GLY A 35 -6.18 1.06 -7.36
CA GLY A 35 -5.99 2.46 -6.98
C GLY A 35 -4.51 2.81 -6.80
N VAL A 36 -3.73 1.97 -6.11
CA VAL A 36 -2.29 2.18 -5.92
C VAL A 36 -1.56 2.22 -7.27
N THR A 37 -1.94 1.37 -8.20
CA THR A 37 -1.35 1.34 -9.56
C THR A 37 -1.67 2.61 -10.34
N ALA A 38 -2.89 3.12 -10.24
CA ALA A 38 -3.31 4.38 -10.88
C ALA A 38 -2.55 5.59 -10.31
N GLU A 39 -2.45 5.67 -8.98
CA GLU A 39 -1.67 6.71 -8.30
C GLU A 39 -0.19 6.64 -8.66
N LEU A 40 0.39 5.43 -8.72
CA LEU A 40 1.75 5.22 -9.21
C LEU A 40 1.94 5.69 -10.66
N ALA A 41 0.97 5.49 -11.54
CA ALA A 41 1.06 5.99 -12.91
C ALA A 41 1.03 7.53 -12.98
N ALA A 42 0.33 8.19 -12.04
CA ALA A 42 0.22 9.64 -11.98
C ALA A 42 1.46 10.34 -11.40
N VAL A 43 2.26 9.65 -10.57
CA VAL A 43 3.51 10.20 -10.01
C VAL A 43 4.60 10.25 -11.09
N PRO A 44 5.38 11.34 -11.21
CA PRO A 44 6.48 11.39 -12.16
C PRO A 44 7.52 10.28 -11.93
N ALA A 45 8.03 9.69 -13.00
CA ALA A 45 8.87 8.49 -12.92
C ALA A 45 10.24 8.68 -12.21
N HIS A 46 10.72 9.93 -12.13
CA HIS A 46 11.98 10.29 -11.49
C HIS A 46 11.83 10.58 -9.99
N GLU A 47 10.60 10.53 -9.45
CA GLU A 47 10.34 10.80 -8.04
C GLU A 47 10.39 9.55 -7.18
N ARG A 48 10.80 9.73 -5.93
CA ARG A 48 10.70 8.71 -4.88
C ARG A 48 9.23 8.49 -4.53
N VAL A 49 8.85 7.23 -4.37
CA VAL A 49 7.51 6.83 -3.93
C VAL A 49 7.58 6.01 -2.66
N ALA A 50 6.74 6.35 -1.68
CA ALA A 50 6.48 5.56 -0.49
C ALA A 50 5.06 4.98 -0.53
N LEU A 51 4.89 3.72 -0.17
CA LEU A 51 3.59 3.10 0.13
C LEU A 51 3.50 2.91 1.64
N VAL A 52 2.45 3.42 2.27
CA VAL A 52 2.31 3.36 3.74
C VAL A 52 0.90 2.89 4.10
N ASP A 53 0.80 1.93 5.01
CA ASP A 53 -0.48 1.48 5.55
C ASP A 53 -1.01 2.56 6.52
N PRO A 54 -2.24 3.06 6.35
CA PRO A 54 -2.83 4.06 7.24
C PRO A 54 -3.00 3.55 8.70
N ARG A 55 -2.94 2.23 8.93
CA ARG A 55 -2.93 1.60 10.26
C ARG A 55 -1.54 1.48 10.88
N PHE A 56 -0.52 2.08 10.27
CA PHE A 56 0.83 2.08 10.82
C PHE A 56 0.85 2.72 12.22
N VAL A 57 1.21 1.92 13.23
CA VAL A 57 1.30 2.32 14.65
C VAL A 57 2.74 2.56 15.13
N GLY A 58 3.71 2.60 14.21
CA GLY A 58 5.10 2.82 14.56
C GLY A 58 5.42 4.31 14.82
N HIS A 59 6.60 4.58 15.36
CA HIS A 59 7.05 5.95 15.61
C HIS A 59 7.48 6.65 14.32
N VAL A 60 7.30 7.98 14.25
CA VAL A 60 7.76 8.82 13.13
C VAL A 60 9.26 8.64 12.85
N HIS A 61 10.06 8.40 13.88
CA HIS A 61 11.49 8.14 13.72
C HIS A 61 11.76 6.89 12.85
N THR A 62 10.92 5.85 12.98
CA THR A 62 10.98 4.66 12.13
C THR A 62 10.63 4.99 10.69
N LEU A 63 9.60 5.82 10.45
CA LEU A 63 9.25 6.29 9.10
C LEU A 63 10.37 7.12 8.49
N ARG A 64 10.99 8.01 9.26
CA ARG A 64 12.14 8.78 8.78
C ARG A 64 13.28 7.85 8.35
N LEU A 65 13.68 6.91 9.20
CA LEU A 65 14.73 5.95 8.87
C LEU A 65 14.37 5.13 7.64
N ALA A 66 13.15 4.59 7.56
CA ALA A 66 12.76 3.73 6.46
C ALA A 66 12.57 4.49 5.14
N LEU A 67 11.93 5.66 5.16
CA LEU A 67 11.48 6.36 3.95
C LEU A 67 12.52 7.34 3.38
N THR A 68 13.46 7.79 4.19
CA THR A 68 14.43 8.83 3.79
C THR A 68 15.87 8.36 3.72
N ASP A 69 16.18 7.08 3.99
CA ASP A 69 17.54 6.56 3.86
C ASP A 69 18.00 6.57 2.39
N PRO A 70 19.05 7.33 2.04
CA PRO A 70 19.55 7.41 0.67
C PRO A 70 20.35 6.19 0.24
N ARG A 71 20.81 5.34 1.17
CA ARG A 71 21.73 4.22 0.89
C ARG A 71 21.09 3.09 0.12
N PHE A 72 19.77 2.94 0.23
CA PHE A 72 19.04 1.83 -0.38
C PHE A 72 18.06 2.32 -1.44
N PRO A 73 18.07 1.70 -2.64
CA PRO A 73 17.11 2.03 -3.70
C PRO A 73 15.68 1.61 -3.34
N ALA A 74 15.53 0.63 -2.44
CA ALA A 74 14.27 0.17 -1.88
C ALA A 74 14.47 -0.21 -0.42
N ALA A 75 13.56 0.19 0.47
CA ALA A 75 13.58 -0.20 1.87
C ALA A 75 12.15 -0.47 2.37
N ALA A 76 12.00 -1.49 3.21
CA ALA A 76 10.72 -1.91 3.75
C ALA A 76 10.79 -2.08 5.27
N VAL A 77 9.74 -1.62 5.94
CA VAL A 77 9.43 -1.92 7.34
C VAL A 77 7.98 -2.40 7.41
N ARG A 78 7.57 -2.98 8.54
CA ARG A 78 6.17 -3.42 8.70
C ARG A 78 5.23 -2.21 8.52
N GLY A 79 4.40 -2.25 7.49
CA GLY A 79 3.42 -1.20 7.18
C GLY A 79 3.95 -0.01 6.39
N ALA A 80 5.22 0.01 5.95
CA ALA A 80 5.74 1.06 5.08
C ALA A 80 6.84 0.54 4.14
N LEU A 81 6.79 0.98 2.90
CA LEU A 81 7.72 0.63 1.82
C LEU A 81 8.13 1.92 1.10
N THR A 82 9.42 2.11 0.83
CA THR A 82 9.91 3.21 -0.01
C THR A 82 10.72 2.66 -1.18
N VAL A 83 10.68 3.38 -2.28
CA VAL A 83 11.43 3.07 -3.49
C VAL A 83 11.86 4.34 -4.21
N GLN A 84 13.13 4.37 -4.58
CA GLN A 84 13.71 5.37 -5.44
C GLN A 84 13.34 5.12 -6.91
N ALA A 85 13.57 6.11 -7.76
CA ALA A 85 13.23 6.06 -9.18
C ALA A 85 13.83 4.82 -9.89
N GLU A 86 15.05 4.42 -9.53
CA GLU A 86 15.73 3.26 -10.11
C GLU A 86 15.06 1.91 -9.81
N ALA A 87 14.38 1.80 -8.65
CA ALA A 87 13.69 0.57 -8.23
C ALA A 87 12.18 0.59 -8.57
N ARG A 88 11.69 1.64 -9.23
CA ARG A 88 10.27 1.84 -9.52
C ARG A 88 9.66 0.73 -10.38
N THR A 89 10.42 0.20 -11.35
CA THR A 89 9.95 -0.92 -12.19
C THR A 89 9.74 -2.18 -11.37
N ALA A 90 10.59 -2.44 -10.36
CA ALA A 90 10.42 -3.57 -9.47
C ALA A 90 9.17 -3.41 -8.58
N LEU A 91 8.92 -2.19 -8.08
CA LEU A 91 7.70 -1.88 -7.34
C LEU A 91 6.45 -2.16 -8.19
N ILE A 92 6.39 -1.63 -9.42
CA ILE A 92 5.21 -1.80 -10.28
C ILE A 92 4.92 -3.29 -10.49
N ARG A 93 5.96 -4.09 -10.79
CA ARG A 93 5.81 -5.54 -10.93
C ARG A 93 5.30 -6.21 -9.66
N ALA A 94 5.84 -5.82 -8.50
CA ALA A 94 5.40 -6.35 -7.21
C ALA A 94 3.94 -6.01 -6.90
N VAL A 95 3.51 -4.76 -7.16
CA VAL A 95 2.13 -4.31 -6.97
C VAL A 95 1.18 -5.08 -7.90
N THR A 96 1.54 -5.26 -9.17
CA THR A 96 0.75 -6.04 -10.12
C THR A 96 0.62 -7.50 -9.68
N ALA A 97 1.72 -8.13 -9.22
CA ALA A 97 1.69 -9.48 -8.70
C ALA A 97 0.86 -9.60 -7.40
N ALA A 98 0.95 -8.61 -6.51
CA ALA A 98 0.14 -8.54 -5.30
C ALA A 98 -1.35 -8.40 -5.63
N ALA A 99 -1.71 -7.56 -6.61
CA ALA A 99 -3.09 -7.43 -7.08
C ALA A 99 -3.65 -8.74 -7.67
N ALA A 100 -2.83 -9.50 -8.40
CA ALA A 100 -3.23 -10.79 -8.97
C ALA A 100 -3.43 -11.89 -7.91
N THR A 101 -2.74 -11.78 -6.77
CA THR A 101 -2.81 -12.74 -5.66
C THR A 101 -3.79 -12.32 -4.55
N ALA A 102 -4.16 -11.04 -4.51
CA ALA A 102 -5.21 -10.52 -3.67
C ALA A 102 -6.55 -11.14 -4.11
N ARG A 103 -6.93 -12.22 -3.44
CA ARG A 103 -8.28 -12.78 -3.57
C ARG A 103 -9.27 -11.67 -3.26
N PRO A 104 -10.31 -11.45 -4.09
CA PRO A 104 -11.38 -10.54 -3.72
C PRO A 104 -11.93 -11.02 -2.37
N ALA A 105 -11.81 -10.18 -1.35
CA ALA A 105 -12.46 -10.40 -0.08
C ALA A 105 -13.96 -10.18 -0.31
N GLY A 106 -14.67 -11.27 -0.63
CA GLY A 106 -16.12 -11.26 -0.79
C GLY A 106 -16.63 -11.96 -2.04
N THR A 107 -16.51 -13.28 -2.08
CA THR A 107 -17.64 -14.10 -2.55
C THR A 107 -17.62 -15.39 -1.73
N GLU A 108 -18.17 -15.32 -0.52
CA GLU A 108 -18.83 -16.49 0.05
C GLU A 108 -20.10 -16.72 -0.79
N ASP A 109 -19.94 -17.24 -2.01
CA ASP A 109 -21.07 -17.75 -2.76
C ASP A 109 -21.37 -19.14 -2.21
N GLY A 110 -22.63 -19.34 -1.84
CA GLY A 110 -23.09 -20.46 -1.03
C GLY A 110 -22.71 -21.82 -1.62
N ALA A 111 -22.09 -22.65 -0.77
CA ALA A 111 -21.98 -24.08 -1.01
C ALA A 111 -23.36 -24.76 -0.80
N PRO A 112 -23.64 -25.84 -1.53
CA PRO A 112 -24.98 -26.22 -1.97
C PRO A 112 -25.82 -26.89 -0.88
N THR A 113 -27.13 -26.65 -0.94
CA THR A 113 -28.17 -27.41 -0.24
C THR A 113 -28.07 -28.88 -0.64
N ALA A 114 -27.45 -29.71 0.22
CA ALA A 114 -27.53 -31.14 0.12
C ALA A 114 -28.76 -31.62 0.91
N THR A 115 -29.82 -31.97 0.18
CA THR A 115 -31.01 -32.68 0.66
C THR A 115 -30.63 -34.10 1.11
N PRO A 116 -30.97 -34.56 2.33
CA PRO A 116 -31.18 -35.97 2.56
C PRO A 116 -32.67 -36.28 2.37
N ALA A 117 -33.02 -36.83 1.20
CA ALA A 117 -34.27 -37.57 1.05
C ALA A 117 -34.02 -38.97 1.62
N GLN A 118 -34.49 -39.22 2.85
CA GLN A 118 -34.68 -40.57 3.35
C GLN A 118 -36.13 -40.98 3.06
N ALA A 119 -36.30 -41.98 2.21
CA ALA A 119 -37.55 -42.70 2.01
C ALA A 119 -37.37 -44.14 2.54
N LEU A 120 -38.22 -44.43 3.53
CA LEU A 120 -38.81 -45.69 4.01
C LEU A 120 -38.21 -47.03 3.54
#